data_AF-A0A7G2LW62-F1
#
_entry.id   AF-A0A7G2LW62-F1
#
_cell.length_a   1.000
_cell.length_b   1.000
_cell.length_c   1.000
_cell.angle_alpha   90.00
_cell.angle_beta   90.00
_cell.angle_gamma   90.00
#
_symmetry.space_group_name_H-M   'P 1'
#
loop_
_entity.id
_entity.type
_entity.pdbx_description
1 polymer ?
#
loop_
_entity_poly.entity_id
_entity_poly.type
_entity_poly.pdbx_seq_one_letter_code
_entity_poly.pdbx_strand_id
1 'polypeptide(L)'
;MTLNLSMPGQDDLKPRITVFGVGGAGGNAVNNMIEKELDGVDFVVANTDAQALQQARADNRVQLGIKVTEGLGAGARASVGAAAAEESIEQIVDHLAGAHMCFITAGMGGGTGTGAAPIIAQAARELGVLTVGVVTKP
;
A
#
# COMPACT_ATOMS: atom_id res chain seq x y z
N MET A 1 -56.58 1.60 -8.72
CA MET A 1 -55.44 1.04 -7.98
C MET A 1 -54.17 1.52 -8.67
N THR A 2 -53.45 2.43 -8.05
CA THR A 2 -52.16 2.94 -8.54
C THR A 2 -51.07 1.93 -8.18
N LEU A 3 -50.39 1.38 -9.19
CA LEU A 3 -49.21 0.53 -8.99
C LEU A 3 -48.02 1.45 -8.65
N ASN A 4 -47.57 1.41 -7.39
CA ASN A 4 -46.29 1.97 -7.00
C ASN A 4 -45.19 0.95 -7.30
N LEU A 5 -44.48 1.15 -8.42
CA LEU A 5 -43.21 0.47 -8.68
C LEU A 5 -42.09 1.26 -8.00
N SER A 6 -41.62 0.79 -6.86
CA SER A 6 -40.30 1.16 -6.35
C SER A 6 -39.25 0.29 -7.04
N MET A 7 -38.33 0.91 -7.78
CA MET A 7 -37.15 0.24 -8.31
C MET A 7 -36.39 -0.39 -7.12
N PRO A 8 -35.95 -1.66 -7.21
CA PRO A 8 -35.05 -2.21 -6.21
C PRO A 8 -33.79 -1.34 -6.20
N GLY A 9 -33.41 -0.88 -5.01
CA GLY A 9 -32.23 -0.05 -4.82
C GLY A 9 -31.04 -0.73 -5.51
N GLN A 10 -30.39 0.00 -6.40
CA GLN A 10 -29.14 -0.43 -7.00
C GLN A 10 -28.13 -0.45 -5.84
N ASP A 11 -27.77 -1.64 -5.35
CA ASP A 11 -26.65 -1.78 -4.43
C ASP A 11 -25.44 -1.20 -5.16
N ASP A 12 -25.01 -0.03 -4.72
CA ASP A 12 -23.92 0.74 -5.32
C ASP A 12 -22.62 0.04 -4.92
N LEU A 13 -22.30 -1.06 -5.61
CA LEU A 13 -21.13 -1.90 -5.40
C LEU A 13 -19.88 -1.08 -5.75
N LYS A 14 -19.41 -0.28 -4.79
CA LYS A 14 -18.18 0.51 -4.95
C LYS A 14 -16.97 -0.42 -4.84
N PRO A 15 -16.05 -0.40 -5.82
CA PRO A 15 -14.83 -1.19 -5.74
C PRO A 15 -13.99 -0.68 -4.57
N ARG A 16 -13.50 -1.61 -3.75
CA ARG A 16 -12.52 -1.31 -2.71
C ARG A 16 -11.14 -1.10 -3.35
N ILE A 17 -10.64 0.12 -3.28
CA ILE A 17 -9.35 0.53 -3.86
C ILE A 17 -8.37 0.76 -2.71
N THR A 18 -7.18 0.18 -2.80
CA THR A 18 -6.11 0.35 -1.81
C THR A 18 -4.94 1.09 -2.46
N VAL A 19 -4.41 2.11 -1.78
CA VAL A 19 -3.18 2.79 -2.17
C VAL A 19 -2.08 2.42 -1.19
N PHE A 20 -1.08 1.70 -1.68
CA PHE A 20 0.02 1.15 -0.91
C PHE A 20 1.29 1.96 -1.15
N GLY A 21 1.64 2.83 -0.20
CA GLY A 21 2.85 3.63 -0.22
C GLY A 21 4.03 2.88 0.35
N VAL A 22 5.09 2.69 -0.45
CA VAL A 22 6.25 1.87 -0.07
C VAL A 22 7.51 2.71 0.07
N GLY A 23 8.15 2.60 1.23
CA GLY A 23 9.34 3.37 1.60
C GLY A 23 9.05 4.86 1.80
N GLY A 24 10.12 5.66 1.96
CA GLY A 24 9.98 7.09 2.27
C GLY A 24 9.24 7.90 1.21
N ALA A 25 9.61 7.76 -0.07
CA ALA A 25 8.95 8.48 -1.16
C ALA A 25 7.49 8.05 -1.35
N GLY A 26 7.20 6.74 -1.26
CA GLY A 26 5.83 6.23 -1.34
C GLY A 26 4.98 6.72 -0.17
N GLY A 27 5.52 6.74 1.05
CA GLY A 27 4.84 7.29 2.21
C GLY A 27 4.58 8.79 2.12
N ASN A 28 5.53 9.56 1.61
CA ASN A 28 5.33 10.99 1.36
C ASN A 28 4.26 11.23 0.29
N ALA A 29 4.20 10.41 -0.76
CA ALA A 29 3.17 10.50 -1.78
C ALA A 29 1.77 10.22 -1.17
N VAL A 30 1.64 9.20 -0.32
CA VAL A 30 0.40 8.91 0.42
C VAL A 30 0.01 10.05 1.34
N ASN A 31 0.95 10.61 2.10
CA ASN A 31 0.68 11.76 2.96
C ASN A 31 0.12 12.95 2.17
N ASN A 32 0.68 13.23 0.99
CA ASN A 32 0.17 14.28 0.11
C ASN A 32 -1.23 13.94 -0.44
N MET A 33 -1.54 12.67 -0.76
CA MET A 33 -2.89 12.28 -1.18
C MET A 33 -3.92 12.50 -0.06
N ILE A 34 -3.56 12.18 1.18
CA ILE A 34 -4.40 12.42 2.37
C ILE A 34 -4.60 13.92 2.59
N GLU A 35 -3.54 14.72 2.49
CA GLU A 35 -3.61 16.19 2.58
C GLU A 35 -4.49 16.84 1.51
N LYS A 36 -4.61 16.19 0.35
CA LYS A 36 -5.47 16.64 -0.75
C LYS A 36 -6.88 16.06 -0.67
N GLU A 37 -7.23 15.42 0.45
CA GLU A 37 -8.57 14.89 0.73
C GLU A 37 -9.03 13.92 -0.38
N LEU A 38 -8.13 13.03 -0.83
CA LEU A 38 -8.49 12.00 -1.78
C LEU A 38 -9.38 10.94 -1.11
N ASP A 39 -10.65 10.92 -1.51
CA ASP A 39 -11.67 10.01 -1.00
C ASP A 39 -11.73 8.66 -1.75
N GLY A 40 -12.37 7.67 -1.11
CA GLY A 40 -12.72 6.40 -1.73
C GLY A 40 -11.56 5.42 -1.88
N VAL A 41 -10.46 5.65 -1.17
CA VAL A 41 -9.27 4.79 -1.17
C VAL A 41 -8.84 4.45 0.25
N ASP A 42 -8.43 3.20 0.45
CA ASP A 42 -7.79 2.75 1.68
C ASP A 42 -6.28 3.03 1.58
N PHE A 43 -5.76 3.96 2.37
CA PHE A 43 -4.33 4.23 2.42
C PHE A 43 -3.61 3.25 3.35
N VAL A 44 -2.53 2.66 2.83
CA VAL A 44 -1.61 1.79 3.58
C VAL A 44 -0.19 2.27 3.32
N VAL A 45 0.64 2.36 4.35
CA VAL A 45 2.05 2.73 4.22
C VAL A 45 2.93 1.63 4.77
N ALA A 46 3.93 1.21 4.01
CA ALA A 46 4.88 0.20 4.42
C ALA A 46 6.31 0.73 4.35
N ASN A 47 7.02 0.63 5.47
CA ASN A 47 8.40 1.09 5.55
C ASN A 47 9.21 0.24 6.52
N THR A 48 10.50 0.09 6.23
CA THR A 48 11.48 -0.52 7.14
C THR A 48 11.99 0.47 8.18
N ASP A 49 11.85 1.77 7.93
CA ASP A 49 12.24 2.82 8.87
C ASP A 49 11.06 3.19 9.78
N ALA A 50 11.21 2.94 11.08
CA ALA A 50 10.18 3.17 12.07
C ALA A 50 9.90 4.65 12.31
N GLN A 51 10.91 5.52 12.18
CA GLN A 51 10.73 6.97 12.34
C GLN A 51 9.89 7.52 11.19
N ALA A 52 10.17 7.08 9.97
CA ALA A 52 9.37 7.44 8.80
C ALA A 52 7.93 6.94 8.93
N LEU A 53 7.72 5.74 9.49
CA LEU A 53 6.38 5.18 9.71
C LEU A 53 5.59 5.96 10.77
N GLN A 54 6.24 6.49 11.81
CA GLN A 54 5.58 7.32 12.83
C GLN A 54 5.04 8.63 12.24
N GLN A 55 5.75 9.21 11.27
CA GLN A 55 5.37 10.44 10.59
C GLN A 55 4.29 10.24 9.50
N ALA A 56 3.96 8.99 9.16
CA ALA A 56 2.91 8.69 8.21
C ALA A 56 1.54 9.15 8.71
N ARG A 57 0.71 9.69 7.81
CA ARG A 57 -0.65 10.13 8.09
C ARG A 57 -1.71 9.07 7.83
N ALA A 58 -1.38 8.00 7.13
CA ALA A 58 -2.34 6.92 6.93
C ALA A 58 -2.58 6.16 8.25
N ASP A 59 -3.81 5.68 8.39
CA ASP A 59 -4.22 4.87 9.54
C ASP A 59 -3.57 3.49 9.51
N ASN A 60 -3.45 2.90 8.32
CA ASN A 60 -2.85 1.59 8.14
C ASN A 60 -1.35 1.71 7.88
N ARG A 61 -0.55 1.09 8.75
CA ARG A 61 0.91 1.18 8.70
C ARG A 61 1.53 -0.19 8.91
N VAL A 62 2.45 -0.57 8.03
CA VAL A 62 3.16 -1.84 8.06
C VAL A 62 4.64 -1.58 8.28
N GLN A 63 5.14 -1.98 9.45
CA GLN A 63 6.57 -1.96 9.72
C GLN A 63 7.20 -3.19 9.07
N LEU A 64 7.96 -2.98 8.01
CA LEU A 64 8.61 -4.05 7.25
C LEU A 64 9.88 -4.54 7.96
N GLY A 65 10.08 -5.86 7.99
CA GLY A 65 11.33 -6.49 8.39
C GLY A 65 11.82 -6.07 9.78
N ILE A 66 10.97 -6.23 10.81
CA ILE A 66 11.31 -5.88 12.20
C ILE A 66 12.57 -6.63 12.64
N LYS A 67 12.71 -7.91 12.28
CA LYS A 67 13.89 -8.70 12.63
C LYS A 67 15.09 -8.39 11.74
N VAL A 68 14.87 -8.11 10.46
CA VAL A 68 15.96 -7.84 9.49
C VAL A 68 16.59 -6.46 9.71
N THR A 69 15.79 -5.45 10.06
CA THR A 69 16.23 -4.04 10.07
C THR A 69 16.20 -3.40 11.45
N GLU A 70 15.55 -4.02 12.43
CA GLU A 70 15.33 -3.45 13.78
C GLU A 70 14.67 -2.06 13.75
N GLY A 71 13.94 -1.75 12.67
CA GLY A 71 13.30 -0.45 12.46
C GLY A 71 14.24 0.67 11.98
N LEU A 72 15.50 0.37 11.65
CA LEU A 72 16.51 1.35 11.23
C LEU A 72 16.52 1.62 9.71
N GLY A 73 15.71 0.88 8.95
CA GLY A 73 15.62 1.03 7.50
C GLY A 73 16.55 0.11 6.69
N ALA A 74 16.32 0.07 5.37
CA ALA A 74 17.04 -0.81 4.45
C ALA A 74 18.44 -0.29 4.01
N GLY A 75 18.82 0.93 4.40
CA GLY A 75 20.13 1.52 4.10
C GLY A 75 20.47 1.55 2.61
N ALA A 76 19.53 1.98 1.76
CA ALA A 76 19.64 2.01 0.30
C ALA A 76 19.89 0.65 -0.41
N ARG A 77 19.78 -0.48 0.31
CA ARG A 77 19.96 -1.81 -0.26
C ARG A 77 18.60 -2.43 -0.61
N ALA A 78 18.36 -2.62 -1.91
CA ALA A 78 17.10 -3.20 -2.38
C ALA A 78 16.87 -4.65 -1.87
N SER A 79 17.94 -5.45 -1.76
CA SER A 79 17.84 -6.81 -1.20
C SER A 79 17.32 -6.85 0.23
N VAL A 80 17.70 -5.86 1.05
CA VAL A 80 17.20 -5.73 2.43
C VAL A 80 15.72 -5.35 2.43
N GLY A 81 15.31 -4.44 1.53
CA GLY A 81 13.90 -4.07 1.35
C GLY A 81 13.02 -5.25 0.91
N ALA A 82 13.52 -6.09 0.00
CA ALA A 82 12.83 -7.29 -0.44
C ALA A 82 12.68 -8.32 0.69
N ALA A 83 13.77 -8.66 1.38
CA ALA A 83 13.74 -9.59 2.51
C ALA A 83 12.81 -9.09 3.64
N ALA A 84 12.79 -7.78 3.90
CA ALA A 84 11.90 -7.18 4.87
C ALA A 84 10.42 -7.28 4.47
N ALA A 85 10.11 -7.19 3.17
CA ALA A 85 8.75 -7.38 2.68
C ALA A 85 8.31 -8.84 2.72
N GLU A 86 9.21 -9.78 2.41
CA GLU A 86 8.97 -11.21 2.54
C GLU A 86 8.72 -11.61 4.00
N GLU A 87 9.50 -11.08 4.95
CA GLU A 87 9.28 -11.29 6.39
C GLU A 87 7.87 -10.84 6.83
N SER A 88 7.38 -9.74 6.26
CA SER A 88 6.11 -9.11 6.62
C SER A 88 4.96 -9.49 5.68
N ILE A 89 5.10 -10.56 4.88
CA ILE A 89 4.15 -10.89 3.81
C ILE A 89 2.71 -11.11 4.30
N GLU A 90 2.53 -11.72 5.47
CA GLU A 90 1.21 -11.96 6.06
C GLU A 90 0.47 -10.64 6.33
N GLN A 91 1.14 -9.65 6.93
CA GLN A 91 0.55 -8.33 7.18
C GLN A 91 0.22 -7.58 5.87
N ILE A 92 1.07 -7.74 4.85
CA ILE A 92 0.84 -7.14 3.53
C ILE A 92 -0.42 -7.75 2.90
N VAL A 93 -0.55 -9.08 2.95
CA VAL A 93 -1.71 -9.81 2.44
C VAL A 93 -2.99 -9.40 3.16
N ASP A 94 -2.96 -9.27 4.48
CA ASP A 94 -4.13 -8.85 5.27
C ASP A 94 -4.66 -7.49 4.84
N HIS A 95 -3.77 -6.54 4.53
CA HIS A 95 -4.15 -5.22 4.02
C HIS A 95 -4.66 -5.23 2.58
N LEU A 96 -4.25 -6.21 1.77
CA LEU A 96 -4.70 -6.40 0.40
C LEU A 96 -5.99 -7.23 0.30
N ALA A 97 -6.34 -7.95 1.37
CA ALA A 97 -7.49 -8.84 1.40
C ALA A 97 -8.81 -8.07 1.16
N GLY A 98 -9.55 -8.49 0.13
CA GLY A 98 -10.81 -7.87 -0.28
C GLY A 98 -10.65 -6.57 -1.08
N ALA A 99 -9.43 -6.15 -1.40
CA ALA A 99 -9.20 -5.09 -2.38
C ALA A 99 -9.52 -5.60 -3.78
N HIS A 100 -10.18 -4.76 -4.59
CA HIS A 100 -10.43 -5.04 -6.01
C HIS A 100 -9.30 -4.45 -6.87
N MET A 101 -8.73 -3.34 -6.41
CA MET A 101 -7.64 -2.64 -7.07
C MET A 101 -6.61 -2.16 -6.06
N CYS A 102 -5.32 -2.31 -6.39
CA CYS A 102 -4.21 -1.86 -5.58
C CYS A 102 -3.27 -0.96 -6.41
N PHE A 103 -3.07 0.26 -5.95
CA PHE A 103 -2.05 1.18 -6.47
C PHE A 103 -0.82 1.13 -5.58
N ILE A 104 0.31 0.72 -6.14
CA ILE A 104 1.58 0.67 -5.43
C ILE A 104 2.38 1.90 -5.82
N THR A 105 2.63 2.79 -4.85
CA THR A 105 3.40 4.01 -5.05
C THR A 105 4.75 3.93 -4.34
N ALA A 106 5.83 4.17 -5.07
CA ALA A 106 7.19 4.10 -4.55
C ALA A 106 8.13 4.99 -5.35
N GLY A 107 9.17 5.51 -4.67
CA GLY A 107 10.33 6.10 -5.33
C GLY A 107 11.40 5.05 -5.55
N MET A 108 11.82 4.86 -6.81
CA MET A 108 12.87 3.91 -7.16
C MET A 108 14.25 4.48 -6.85
N GLY A 109 15.24 3.60 -6.68
CA GLY A 109 16.64 3.96 -6.40
C GLY A 109 17.01 3.90 -4.92
N GLY A 110 16.03 3.89 -4.02
CA GLY A 110 16.24 3.61 -2.59
C GLY A 110 16.33 2.10 -2.27
N GLY A 111 16.36 1.76 -0.97
CA GLY A 111 16.37 0.37 -0.52
C GLY A 111 14.97 -0.22 -0.39
N THR A 112 14.16 0.36 0.50
CA THR A 112 12.82 -0.14 0.83
C THR A 112 11.88 -0.09 -0.37
N GLY A 113 11.69 1.07 -1.00
CA GLY A 113 10.79 1.23 -2.14
C GLY A 113 11.14 0.28 -3.29
N THR A 114 12.41 0.26 -3.70
CA THR A 114 12.90 -0.58 -4.80
C THR A 114 12.75 -2.09 -4.51
N GLY A 115 13.04 -2.51 -3.28
CA GLY A 115 13.02 -3.93 -2.89
C GLY A 115 11.64 -4.47 -2.54
N ALA A 116 10.86 -3.71 -1.78
CA ALA A 116 9.58 -4.16 -1.24
C ALA A 116 8.41 -4.00 -2.24
N ALA A 117 8.45 -2.98 -3.11
CA ALA A 117 7.33 -2.73 -4.04
C ALA A 117 7.05 -3.92 -5.00
N PRO A 118 8.07 -4.60 -5.57
CA PRO A 118 7.84 -5.80 -6.38
C PRO A 118 7.19 -6.96 -5.61
N ILE A 119 7.59 -7.16 -4.34
CA ILE A 119 7.05 -8.22 -3.49
C ILE A 119 5.57 -7.95 -3.17
N ILE A 120 5.23 -6.71 -2.82
CA ILE A 120 3.84 -6.28 -2.58
C ILE A 120 3.00 -6.42 -3.87
N ALA A 121 3.57 -6.07 -5.03
CA ALA A 121 2.90 -6.22 -6.31
C ALA A 121 2.63 -7.68 -6.67
N GLN A 122 3.57 -8.56 -6.36
CA GLN A 122 3.38 -9.99 -6.53
C GLN A 122 2.26 -10.52 -5.62
N ALA A 123 2.28 -10.17 -4.33
CA ALA A 123 1.24 -10.57 -3.37
C ALA A 123 -0.17 -10.12 -3.83
N ALA A 124 -0.30 -8.86 -4.27
CA ALA A 124 -1.57 -8.34 -4.78
C ALA A 124 -2.06 -9.11 -6.02
N ARG A 125 -1.15 -9.45 -6.94
CA ARG A 125 -1.49 -10.24 -8.13
C ARG A 125 -1.91 -11.67 -7.80
N GLU A 126 -1.24 -12.31 -6.84
CA GLU A 126 -1.58 -13.66 -6.38
C GLU A 126 -2.97 -13.73 -5.72
N LEU A 127 -3.40 -12.62 -5.09
CA LEU A 127 -4.75 -12.45 -4.55
C LEU A 127 -5.81 -12.08 -5.60
N GLY A 128 -5.44 -11.95 -6.88
CA GLY A 128 -6.36 -11.56 -7.94
C GLY A 128 -6.74 -10.08 -7.97
N VAL A 129 -5.98 -9.22 -7.27
CA VAL A 129 -6.22 -7.77 -7.21
C VAL A 129 -5.67 -7.09 -8.45
N LEU A 130 -6.45 -6.19 -9.08
CA LEU A 130 -5.96 -5.37 -10.17
C LEU A 130 -4.82 -4.47 -9.68
N THR A 131 -3.59 -4.74 -10.10
CA THR A 131 -2.38 -4.15 -9.51
C THR A 131 -1.73 -3.15 -10.46
N VAL A 132 -1.62 -1.90 -10.05
CA VAL A 132 -1.01 -0.79 -10.81
C VAL A 132 0.18 -0.22 -10.04
N GLY A 133 1.36 -0.22 -10.66
CA GLY A 133 2.55 0.43 -10.10
C GLY A 133 2.70 1.87 -10.61
N VAL A 134 2.76 2.85 -9.71
CA VAL A 134 3.01 4.26 -10.03
C VAL A 134 4.31 4.66 -9.33
N VAL A 135 5.41 4.67 -10.08
CA VAL A 135 6.74 4.85 -9.50
C VAL A 135 7.50 6.01 -10.15
N THR A 136 8.36 6.67 -9.38
CA THR A 136 9.28 7.69 -9.89
C THR A 136 10.66 7.09 -10.15
N LYS A 137 11.34 7.60 -11.18
CA LYS A 137 12.77 7.34 -11.41
C LYS A 137 13.62 8.37 -10.68
N PRO A 138 14.83 7.99 -10.23
CA PRO A 138 15.85 8.93 -9.75
C PRO A 138 16.40 9.80 -10.88
#